data_AF-A0A3M8CLD0-F1
#
_entry.id   AF-A0A3M8CLD0-F1
#
_cell.length_a   1.000
_cell.length_b   1.000
_cell.length_c   1.000
_cell.angle_alpha   90.00
_cell.angle_beta   90.00
_cell.angle_gamma   90.00
#
_symmetry.space_group_name_H-M   'P 1'
#
loop_
_entity.id
_entity.type
_entity.pdbx_description
1 polymer ?
#
loop_
_entity_poly.entity_id
_entity_poly.type
_entity_poly.pdbx_seq_one_letter_code
_entity_poly.pdbx_strand_id
1 'polypeptide(L)'
;MDWLILASQYVPANPDQLSAYDSFRIWADSNRAWIIFVELILVYYLGFATTWRMPILKTVLLLVFLFIGSLIFAILDVQLPVKSSMMVAIAILVIVKVRIKPDANKRS
;
A
#
# COMPACT_ATOMS: atom_id res chain seq x y z
N MET A 1 18.23 -0.28 -23.23
CA MET A 1 17.15 0.15 -22.30
C MET A 1 17.50 -0.38 -20.91
N ASP A 2 18.71 -0.10 -20.44
CA ASP A 2 19.27 -0.69 -19.19
C ASP A 2 18.78 0.04 -17.93
N TRP A 3 18.17 1.21 -18.11
CA TRP A 3 17.57 2.02 -17.04
C TRP A 3 16.40 1.34 -16.33
N LEU A 4 15.62 0.49 -17.01
CA LEU A 4 14.52 -0.26 -16.37
C LEU A 4 15.04 -1.41 -15.51
N ILE A 5 16.19 -1.99 -15.87
CA ILE A 5 16.84 -3.07 -15.11
C ILE A 5 17.57 -2.47 -13.89
N LEU A 6 18.25 -1.32 -14.05
CA LEU A 6 18.91 -0.61 -12.95
C LEU A 6 17.92 -0.07 -11.89
N ALA A 7 16.71 0.33 -12.32
CA ALA A 7 15.67 0.75 -11.38
C ALA A 7 15.01 -0.43 -10.65
N SER A 8 15.08 -1.65 -11.20
CA SER A 8 14.43 -2.84 -10.64
C SER A 8 15.35 -3.72 -9.78
N GLN A 9 16.67 -3.71 -10.02
CA GLN A 9 17.63 -4.46 -9.20
C GLN A 9 18.43 -3.52 -8.29
N TYR A 10 18.07 -3.52 -7.01
CA TYR A 10 18.84 -2.85 -5.96
C TYR A 10 20.03 -3.74 -5.58
N VAL A 11 21.23 -3.35 -6.00
CA VAL A 11 22.49 -3.94 -5.54
C VAL A 11 23.12 -2.94 -4.57
N PRO A 12 23.24 -3.26 -3.28
CA PRO A 12 23.88 -2.35 -2.32
C PRO A 12 25.33 -2.10 -2.77
N ALA A 13 25.74 -0.83 -2.82
CA ALA A 13 27.08 -0.44 -3.24
C ALA A 13 28.19 -0.97 -2.30
N ASN A 14 27.83 -1.33 -1.07
CA ASN A 14 28.74 -1.91 -0.09
C ASN A 14 27.97 -2.88 0.83
N PRO A 15 28.06 -4.21 0.64
CA PRO A 15 27.29 -5.20 1.42
C PRO A 15 27.66 -5.26 2.90
N ASP A 16 28.81 -4.69 3.28
CA ASP A 16 29.40 -4.81 4.63
C ASP A 16 29.06 -3.62 5.56
N GLN A 17 28.51 -2.53 4.99
CA GLN A 17 27.99 -1.38 5.73
C GLN A 17 26.56 -1.07 5.25
N LEU A 18 25.61 -1.86 5.75
CA LEU A 18 24.19 -1.62 5.49
C LEU A 18 23.75 -0.36 6.26
N SER A 19 23.38 0.69 5.52
CA SER A 19 22.66 1.83 6.08
C SER A 19 21.34 1.34 6.71
N ALA A 20 20.84 2.07 7.71
CA ALA A 20 19.52 1.80 8.31
C ALA A 20 18.41 1.77 7.24
N TYR A 21 18.55 2.58 6.19
CA TYR A 21 17.63 2.59 5.06
C TYR A 21 17.70 1.31 4.21
N ASP A 22 18.91 0.81 3.95
CA ASP A 22 19.11 -0.39 3.14
C ASP A 22 18.57 -1.63 3.84
N SER A 23 18.80 -1.71 5.16
CA SER A 23 18.26 -2.77 6.02
C SER A 23 16.74 -2.79 6.02
N PHE A 24 16.11 -1.62 6.17
CA PHE A 24 14.65 -1.50 6.15
C PHE A 24 14.07 -1.87 4.77
N ARG A 25 14.71 -1.42 3.69
CA ARG A 25 14.24 -1.69 2.32
C ARG A 25 14.32 -3.17 1.97
N ILE A 26 15.39 -3.87 2.35
CA ILE A 26 15.53 -5.32 2.14
C ILE A 26 14.45 -6.09 2.91
N TRP A 27 14.19 -5.69 4.16
CA TRP A 27 13.10 -6.26 4.95
C TRP A 27 11.73 -6.03 4.29
N ALA A 28 11.48 -4.82 3.78
CA ALA A 28 10.25 -4.51 3.08
C ALA A 28 10.11 -5.33 1.78
N ASP A 29 11.22 -5.54 1.07
CA ASP A 29 11.25 -6.35 -0.13
C ASP A 29 11.02 -7.84 0.14
N SER A 30 11.46 -8.36 1.30
CA SER A 30 11.14 -9.71 1.75
C SER A 30 9.66 -9.89 2.08
N ASN A 31 8.99 -8.82 2.53
CA ASN A 31 7.61 -8.85 3.00
C ASN A 31 6.61 -8.19 2.02
N ARG A 32 6.95 -8.07 0.73
CA ARG A 32 6.15 -7.35 -0.29
C ARG A 32 4.66 -7.70 -0.27
N ALA A 33 4.32 -8.99 -0.27
CA ALA A 33 2.92 -9.45 -0.28
C ALA A 33 2.14 -9.04 0.98
N TRP A 34 2.80 -8.97 2.13
CA TRP A 34 2.18 -8.54 3.39
C TRP A 34 1.98 -7.03 3.42
N ILE A 35 2.96 -6.27 2.94
CA ILE A 35 2.87 -4.80 2.87
C ILE A 35 1.74 -4.39 1.95
N ILE A 36 1.69 -4.95 0.74
CA ILE A 36 0.62 -4.67 -0.22
C ILE A 36 -0.75 -5.03 0.36
N PHE A 37 -0.85 -6.14 1.09
CA PHE A 37 -2.10 -6.52 1.74
C PHE A 37 -2.55 -5.49 2.78
N VAL A 38 -1.64 -5.00 3.63
CA VAL A 38 -1.94 -3.94 4.62
C VAL A 38 -2.28 -2.63 3.92
N GLU A 39 -1.57 -2.26 2.86
CA GLU A 39 -1.86 -1.08 2.06
C GLU A 39 -3.26 -1.13 1.44
N LEU A 40 -3.67 -2.28 0.88
CA LEU A 40 -5.02 -2.48 0.37
C LEU A 40 -6.08 -2.33 1.46
N ILE A 41 -5.81 -2.85 2.66
CA ILE A 41 -6.70 -2.67 3.81
C ILE A 41 -6.83 -1.17 4.13
N LEU A 42 -5.72 -0.44 4.20
CA LEU A 42 -5.72 1.00 4.48
C LEU A 42 -6.47 1.79 3.40
N VAL A 43 -6.19 1.54 2.12
CA VAL A 43 -6.90 2.18 0.99
C VAL A 43 -8.39 1.91 1.08
N TYR A 44 -8.79 0.67 1.38
CA TYR A 44 -10.19 0.31 1.56
C TYR A 44 -10.86 1.11 2.69
N TYR A 45 -10.24 1.14 3.87
CA TYR A 45 -10.78 1.86 5.03
C TYR A 45 -10.78 3.38 4.85
N LEU A 46 -9.80 3.93 4.15
CA LEU A 46 -9.73 5.37 3.91
C LEU A 46 -10.68 5.84 2.80
N GLY A 47 -10.77 5.10 1.70
CA GLY A 47 -11.52 5.49 0.51
C GLY A 47 -12.98 5.04 0.49
N PHE A 48 -13.30 3.87 1.06
CA PHE A 48 -14.62 3.25 0.90
C PHE A 48 -15.38 3.06 2.21
N ALA A 49 -14.69 2.76 3.32
CA ALA A 49 -15.35 2.52 4.60
C ALA A 49 -15.40 3.78 5.48
N THR A 50 -16.21 4.76 5.08
CA THR A 50 -16.54 5.91 5.94
C THR A 50 -17.38 5.50 7.16
N THR A 51 -17.95 4.28 7.18
CA THR A 51 -18.84 3.80 8.24
C THR A 51 -18.39 2.45 8.79
N TRP A 52 -17.99 2.42 10.06
CA TRP A 52 -17.45 1.28 10.82
C TRP A 52 -18.50 0.20 11.18
N ARG A 53 -19.60 0.10 10.43
CA ARG A 53 -20.62 -0.95 10.65
C ARG A 53 -20.69 -1.86 9.44
N MET A 54 -19.74 -2.79 9.35
CA MET A 54 -19.87 -3.93 8.45
C MET A 54 -20.22 -5.20 9.22
N PRO A 55 -21.22 -5.98 8.77
CA PRO A 55 -21.47 -7.31 9.31
C PRO A 55 -20.28 -8.23 9.02
N ILE A 56 -19.93 -9.06 10.01
CA ILE A 56 -18.72 -9.91 10.04
C ILE A 56 -18.52 -10.72 8.74
N LEU A 57 -19.61 -11.24 8.16
CA LEU A 57 -19.55 -12.04 6.93
C LEU A 57 -19.04 -11.24 5.71
N LYS A 58 -19.39 -9.95 5.61
CA LYS A 58 -18.88 -9.07 4.55
C LYS A 58 -17.40 -8.75 4.74
N THR A 59 -16.96 -8.61 5.99
CA THR A 59 -15.54 -8.40 6.32
C THR A 59 -14.70 -9.61 5.95
N VAL A 60 -15.18 -10.83 6.22
CA VAL A 60 -14.45 -12.05 5.83
C VAL A 60 -14.35 -12.15 4.31
N LEU A 61 -15.45 -11.96 3.58
CA LEU A 61 -15.43 -11.98 2.11
C LEU A 61 -14.48 -10.91 1.54
N LEU A 62 -14.47 -9.73 2.14
CA LEU A 62 -13.56 -8.65 1.77
C LEU A 62 -12.10 -9.03 2.00
N LEU A 63 -11.75 -9.58 3.17
CA LEU A 63 -10.38 -9.97 3.48
C LEU A 63 -9.89 -11.05 2.51
N VAL A 64 -10.75 -11.99 2.13
CA VAL A 64 -10.44 -12.99 1.10
C VAL A 64 -10.17 -12.31 -0.25
N PHE A 65 -11.01 -11.38 -0.66
CA PHE A 65 -10.84 -10.66 -1.94
C PHE A 65 -9.57 -9.80 -1.94
N LEU A 66 -9.26 -9.13 -0.82
CA LEU A 66 -8.02 -8.37 -0.64
C LEU A 66 -6.79 -9.27 -0.64
N PHE A 67 -6.90 -10.46 -0.04
CA PHE A 67 -5.79 -11.41 0.00
C PHE A 67 -5.45 -11.88 -1.42
N ILE A 68 -6.47 -12.25 -2.20
CA ILE A 68 -6.31 -12.62 -3.61
C ILE A 68 -5.73 -11.45 -4.42
N GLY A 69 -6.26 -10.24 -4.25
CA GLY A 69 -5.75 -9.03 -4.91
C GLY A 69 -4.30 -8.73 -4.55
N SER A 70 -3.90 -8.95 -3.30
CA SER A 70 -2.52 -8.78 -2.85
C SER A 70 -1.57 -9.76 -3.54
N LEU A 71 -1.97 -11.02 -3.72
CA LEU A 71 -1.16 -12.01 -4.44
C LEU A 71 -0.94 -11.59 -5.90
N ILE A 72 -1.99 -11.12 -6.57
CA ILE A 72 -1.89 -10.60 -7.94
C ILE A 72 -0.95 -9.40 -7.98
N PHE A 73 -1.13 -8.44 -7.08
CA PHE A 73 -0.28 -7.25 -7.02
C PHE A 73 1.17 -7.53 -6.62
N ALA A 74 1.44 -8.54 -5.80
CA ALA A 74 2.80 -8.97 -5.48
C ALA A 74 3.54 -9.51 -6.72
N ILE A 75 2.84 -10.21 -7.63
CA ILE A 75 3.41 -10.65 -8.91
C ILE A 75 3.65 -9.45 -9.81
N LEU A 76 2.71 -8.50 -9.87
CA LEU A 76 2.87 -7.27 -10.65
C LEU A 76 3.98 -6.36 -10.09
N ASP A 77 4.22 -6.37 -8.77
CA ASP A 77 5.24 -5.55 -8.08
C ASP A 77 6.67 -5.82 -8.57
N VAL A 78 6.88 -6.96 -9.23
CA VAL A 78 8.17 -7.33 -9.81
C VAL A 78 8.56 -6.40 -10.97
N GLN A 79 7.59 -5.93 -11.75
CA GLN A 79 7.83 -5.09 -12.93
C GLN A 79 7.24 -3.68 -12.80
N LEU A 80 6.15 -3.57 -12.05
CA LEU A 80 5.45 -2.31 -11.81
C LEU A 80 5.68 -1.96 -10.34
N PRO A 81 6.13 -0.75 -9.96
CA PRO A 81 6.38 -0.40 -8.56
C PRO A 81 5.05 -0.17 -7.81
N VAL A 82 4.26 -1.24 -7.62
CA VAL A 82 2.90 -1.21 -7.09
C VAL A 82 2.86 -0.81 -5.62
N LYS A 83 3.77 -1.34 -4.78
CA LYS A 83 3.86 -0.93 -3.37
C LYS A 83 4.10 0.58 -3.23
N SER A 84 4.99 1.12 -4.06
CA SER A 84 5.33 2.55 -4.02
C SER A 84 4.16 3.42 -4.45
N SER A 85 3.40 2.99 -5.47
CA SER A 85 2.23 3.75 -5.93
C SER A 85 1.04 3.65 -4.97
N MET A 86 0.85 2.51 -4.31
CA MET A 86 -0.12 2.36 -3.24
C MET A 86 0.19 3.27 -2.05
N MET A 87 1.45 3.36 -1.64
CA MET A 87 1.88 4.29 -0.59
C MET A 87 1.51 5.75 -0.92
N VAL A 88 1.69 6.17 -2.19
CA VAL A 88 1.27 7.50 -2.66
C VAL A 88 -0.25 7.64 -2.64
N ALA A 89 -1.00 6.64 -3.09
CA ALA A 89 -2.46 6.65 -3.05
C ALA A 89 -2.99 6.80 -1.61
N ILE A 90 -2.40 6.09 -0.64
CA ILE A 90 -2.71 6.22 0.79
C ILE A 90 -2.43 7.64 1.25
N ALA A 91 -1.26 8.20 0.94
CA ALA A 91 -0.92 9.57 1.32
C ALA A 91 -1.94 10.59 0.80
N ILE A 92 -2.36 10.46 -0.46
CA ILE A 92 -3.40 11.31 -1.07
C ILE A 92 -4.73 11.15 -0.32
N LEU A 93 -5.16 9.91 -0.07
CA LEU A 93 -6.41 9.65 0.66
C LEU A 93 -6.39 10.21 2.07
N VAL A 94 -5.26 10.10 2.78
CA VAL A 94 -5.07 10.72 4.11
C VAL A 94 -5.26 12.24 4.00
N ILE A 95 -4.58 12.89 3.05
CA ILE A 95 -4.68 14.34 2.84
C ILE A 95 -6.12 14.74 2.51
N VAL A 96 -6.78 14.04 1.59
CA VAL A 96 -8.16 14.31 1.19
C VAL A 96 -9.12 14.11 2.37
N LYS A 97 -8.94 13.06 3.17
CA LYS A 97 -9.79 12.78 4.33
C LYS A 97 -9.64 13.83 5.43
N VAL A 98 -8.43 14.35 5.65
CA VAL A 98 -8.19 15.48 6.57
C VAL A 98 -8.75 16.79 6.01
N ARG A 99 -8.67 16.99 4.69
CA ARG A 99 -9.21 18.19 4.01
C ARG A 99 -10.74 18.21 4.00
N ILE A 100 -11.38 17.07 3.79
CA ILE A 100 -12.83 16.92 3.90
C ILE A 100 -13.17 16.93 5.40
N LYS A 101 -13.16 18.14 5.98
CA LYS A 101 -14.00 18.38 7.14
C LYS A 101 -15.43 18.18 6.66
N PRO A 102 -16.26 17.36 7.32
CA PRO A 102 -17.69 17.40 7.04
C PRO A 102 -18.11 18.84 7.29
N ASP A 103 -18.46 19.57 6.24
CA ASP A 103 -19.07 20.89 6.35
C ASP A 103 -20.41 20.68 7.07
N ALA A 104 -20.37 20.66 8.40
CA ALA A 104 -21.52 20.69 9.29
C ALA A 104 -22.18 22.08 9.27
N ASN A 105 -22.27 22.69 8.08
CA ASN A 105 -22.91 23.98 7.90
C ASN A 105 -23.32 24.20 6.43
N LYS A 106 -24.32 23.45 5.95
CA LYS A 106 -25.28 23.99 4.98
C LYS A 106 -26.70 23.47 5.26
N ARG A 107 -27.47 24.35 5.91
CA ARG A 107 -28.93 24.50 5.91
C ARG A 107 -29.69 23.74 7.01
N SER A 108 -29.82 24.42 8.16
CA SER A 108 -31.10 24.45 8.91
C SER A 108 -32.20 25.06 8.05
#